data_AF-A0A2X2T7T7-F1
#
_entry.id   AF-A0A2X2T7T7-F1
#
_cell.length_a   1.000
_cell.length_b   1.000
_cell.length_c   1.000
_cell.angle_alpha   90.00
_cell.angle_beta   90.00
_cell.angle_gamma   90.00
#
_symmetry.space_group_name_H-M   'P 1'
#
loop_
_entity.id
_entity.type
_entity.pdbx_description
1 polymer ?
#
loop_
_entity_poly.entity_id
_entity_poly.type
_entity_poly.pdbx_seq_one_letter_code
_entity_poly.pdbx_strand_id
1 'polypeptide(L)'
;MLYSIGGGKTKLLMLTGNQISDFKRFYNTEPERFQHLPPGVYPDRKYSNQEHNSRNIYREKNGITDDCFLALQVGSDFSRKGVDRSIVALAALPEEIRKRTRLFVVGQDEPRTFAALAEKLG
;
A
#
# COMPACT_ATOMS: atom_id res chain seq x y z
N MET A 1 -2.62 31.95 -15.27
CA MET A 1 -1.49 32.51 -14.49
C MET A 1 -0.78 31.32 -13.84
N LEU A 2 0.31 30.83 -14.45
CA LEU A 2 1.10 29.73 -13.87
C LEU A 2 1.90 30.33 -12.70
N TYR A 3 1.67 29.85 -11.49
CA TYR A 3 2.47 30.23 -10.33
C TYR A 3 3.89 29.70 -10.54
N SER A 4 4.81 30.59 -10.91
CA SER A 4 6.25 30.29 -10.83
C SER A 4 6.60 30.21 -9.34
N ILE A 5 6.95 29.02 -8.86
CA ILE A 5 7.69 28.84 -7.59
C ILE A 5 9.20 29.06 -7.78
N GLY A 6 9.59 29.71 -8.89
CA GLY A 6 10.97 30.12 -9.15
C GLY A 6 11.42 31.21 -8.19
N GLY A 7 12.61 31.03 -7.60
CA GLY A 7 13.23 31.99 -6.68
C GLY A 7 13.22 31.62 -5.19
N GLY A 8 12.59 30.50 -4.78
CA GLY A 8 12.60 30.04 -3.39
C GLY A 8 13.83 29.19 -3.02
N LYS A 9 14.42 29.38 -1.83
CA LYS A 9 15.56 28.58 -1.32
C LYS A 9 15.18 27.18 -0.82
N THR A 10 13.90 26.81 -0.88
CA THR A 10 13.37 25.55 -0.33
C THR A 10 13.94 24.34 -1.08
N LYS A 11 14.57 23.42 -0.33
CA LYS A 11 14.98 22.10 -0.81
C LYS A 11 13.77 21.16 -0.87
N LEU A 12 13.67 20.39 -1.95
CA LEU A 12 12.55 19.51 -2.25
C LEU A 12 13.02 18.06 -2.13
N LEU A 13 12.56 17.39 -1.09
CA LEU A 13 12.88 15.99 -0.84
C LEU A 13 11.91 15.11 -1.61
N MET A 14 12.43 14.37 -2.60
CA MET A 14 11.62 13.64 -3.58
C MET A 14 11.75 12.14 -3.37
N LEU A 15 10.63 11.42 -3.54
CA LEU A 15 10.59 9.97 -3.38
C LEU A 15 10.70 9.23 -4.72
N THR A 16 10.30 9.87 -5.82
CA THR A 16 10.34 9.26 -7.16
C THR A 16 10.75 10.24 -8.25
N GLY A 17 11.29 9.71 -9.35
CA GLY A 17 11.60 10.50 -10.55
C GLY A 17 10.36 11.08 -11.25
N ASN A 18 9.20 10.43 -11.12
CA ASN A 18 7.95 10.95 -11.69
C ASN A 18 7.53 12.24 -11.01
N GLN A 19 7.65 12.32 -9.68
CA GLN A 19 7.36 13.56 -8.96
C GLN A 19 8.27 14.70 -9.46
N ILE A 20 9.58 14.46 -9.63
CA ILE A 20 10.52 15.47 -10.18
C ILE A 20 10.08 15.94 -11.58
N SER A 21 9.69 14.99 -12.43
CA SER A 21 9.25 15.26 -13.80
C SER A 21 7.98 16.12 -13.81
N ASP A 22 7.01 15.80 -12.95
CA ASP A 22 5.78 16.58 -12.80
C ASP A 22 6.09 18.00 -12.30
N PHE A 23 6.94 18.16 -11.28
CA PHE A 23 7.31 19.48 -10.77
C PHE A 23 8.05 20.33 -11.81
N LYS A 24 8.98 19.74 -12.56
CA LYS A 24 9.66 20.43 -13.67
C LYS A 24 8.66 20.88 -14.74
N ARG A 25 7.73 20.00 -15.12
CA ARG A 25 6.74 20.27 -16.17
C ARG A 25 5.78 21.40 -15.81
N PHE A 26 5.24 21.39 -14.60
CA PHE A 26 4.17 22.31 -14.23
C PHE A 26 4.66 23.63 -13.61
N TYR A 27 5.86 23.63 -13.03
CA TYR A 27 6.36 24.78 -12.26
C TYR A 27 7.73 25.29 -12.67
N ASN A 28 8.40 24.63 -13.62
CA ASN A 28 9.76 24.96 -14.06
C ASN A 28 10.76 25.08 -12.89
N THR A 29 10.58 24.25 -11.85
CA THR A 29 11.41 24.27 -10.65
C THR A 29 12.88 23.97 -10.96
N GLU A 30 13.78 24.72 -10.34
CA GLU A 30 15.22 24.62 -10.56
C GLU A 30 15.76 23.23 -10.14
N PRO A 31 16.50 22.50 -11.02
CA PRO A 31 16.94 21.13 -10.76
C PRO A 31 17.73 20.91 -9.46
N GLU A 32 18.57 21.86 -9.08
CA GLU A 32 19.45 21.85 -7.91
C GLU A 32 18.70 21.91 -6.56
N ARG A 33 17.38 22.14 -6.60
CA ARG A 33 16.52 22.11 -5.41
C ARG A 33 16.03 20.71 -5.08
N PHE A 34 16.00 19.80 -6.05
CA PHE A 34 15.56 18.43 -5.82
C PHE A 34 16.65 17.60 -5.16
N GLN A 35 16.28 16.90 -4.09
CA GLN A 35 17.10 15.89 -3.44
C GLN A 35 16.32 14.58 -3.44
N HIS A 36 16.83 13.57 -4.12
CA HIS A 36 16.20 12.25 -4.15
C HIS A 36 16.53 11.52 -2.85
N LEU A 37 15.50 11.04 -2.14
CA LEU A 37 15.68 10.23 -0.94
C LEU A 37 15.68 8.74 -1.29
N PRO A 38 16.52 7.93 -0.64
CA PRO A 38 16.35 6.49 -0.67
C PRO A 38 15.08 6.08 0.09
N PRO A 39 14.51 4.90 -0.18
CA PRO A 39 13.41 4.37 0.61
C PRO A 39 13.85 4.14 2.06
N GLY A 40 13.03 4.60 3.02
CA GLY A 40 13.27 4.48 4.45
C GLY A 40 12.46 3.37 5.11
N VAL A 41 12.52 2.14 4.59
CA VAL A 41 11.80 1.00 5.18
C VAL A 41 12.41 0.67 6.54
N TYR A 42 11.57 0.61 7.58
CA TYR A 42 12.03 0.30 8.93
C TYR A 42 12.62 -1.13 9.01
N PRO A 43 13.77 -1.33 9.69
CA PRO A 43 14.44 -2.62 9.75
C PRO A 43 13.60 -3.75 10.37
N ASP A 44 12.69 -3.43 11.28
CA ASP A 44 11.80 -4.40 11.95
C ASP A 44 10.85 -5.12 10.97
N ARG A 45 10.72 -4.67 9.72
CA ARG A 45 9.94 -5.33 8.68
C ARG A 45 10.72 -6.35 7.86
N LYS A 46 12.04 -6.42 8.04
CA LYS A 46 12.89 -7.35 7.29
C LYS A 46 12.70 -8.77 7.82
N TYR A 47 12.63 -9.75 6.90
CA TYR A 47 12.46 -11.17 7.25
C TYR A 47 13.55 -11.69 8.20
N SER A 48 14.80 -11.24 8.03
CA SER A 48 15.94 -11.66 8.85
C SER A 48 15.90 -11.13 10.28
N ASN A 49 15.03 -10.15 10.54
CA ASN A 49 14.87 -9.53 11.85
C ASN A 49 13.64 -10.08 12.60
N GLN A 50 12.96 -11.07 12.02
CA GLN A 50 11.87 -11.77 12.68
C GLN A 50 12.41 -12.94 13.50
N GLU A 51 11.66 -13.33 14.53
CA GLU A 51 11.95 -14.53 15.31
C GLU A 51 11.93 -15.81 14.46
N HIS A 52 12.64 -16.83 14.92
CA HIS A 52 12.60 -18.15 14.29
C HIS A 52 11.16 -18.66 14.26
N ASN A 53 10.77 -19.26 13.13
CA ASN A 53 9.40 -19.76 12.92
C ASN A 53 8.30 -18.68 12.96
N SER A 54 8.66 -17.40 12.77
CA SER A 54 7.72 -16.26 12.73
C SER A 54 6.50 -16.46 11.84
N ARG A 55 6.64 -17.12 10.69
CA ARG A 55 5.51 -17.45 9.81
C ARG A 55 4.42 -18.19 10.57
N ASN A 56 4.75 -19.27 11.28
CA ASN A 56 3.75 -20.11 11.94
C ASN A 56 3.20 -19.40 13.18
N ILE A 57 4.07 -18.75 13.96
CA ILE A 57 3.69 -17.97 15.15
C ILE A 57 2.65 -16.90 14.79
N TYR A 58 2.92 -16.08 13.78
CA TYR A 58 2.01 -15.00 13.41
C TYR A 58 0.77 -15.49 12.67
N ARG A 59 0.82 -16.62 11.95
CA ARG A 59 -0.38 -17.23 11.38
C ARG A 59 -1.31 -17.75 12.45
N GLU A 60 -0.78 -18.51 13.42
CA GLU A 60 -1.54 -19.03 14.56
C GLU A 60 -2.17 -17.89 15.37
N LYS A 61 -1.37 -16.86 15.71
CA LYS A 61 -1.86 -15.66 16.43
C LYS A 61 -3.01 -14.95 15.72
N ASN A 62 -3.08 -15.03 14.40
CA ASN A 62 -4.13 -14.40 13.58
C ASN A 62 -5.20 -15.41 13.12
N GLY A 63 -5.20 -16.65 13.63
CA GLY A 63 -6.19 -17.67 13.28
C GLY A 63 -6.15 -18.08 11.80
N ILE A 64 -4.95 -18.23 11.23
CA ILE A 64 -4.73 -18.58 9.83
C ILE A 64 -4.17 -20.01 9.76
N THR A 65 -4.97 -20.95 9.28
CA THR A 65 -4.59 -22.37 9.13
C THR A 65 -3.58 -22.57 8.00
N ASP A 66 -2.84 -23.68 7.99
CA ASP A 66 -1.79 -23.90 6.99
C ASP A 66 -2.28 -24.01 5.54
N ASP A 67 -3.50 -24.49 5.34
CA ASP A 67 -4.16 -24.60 4.03
C ASP A 67 -4.79 -23.28 3.55
N CYS A 68 -4.82 -22.26 4.40
CA CYS A 68 -5.38 -20.95 4.09
C CYS A 68 -4.39 -20.04 3.37
N PHE A 69 -4.78 -19.51 2.21
CA PHE A 69 -4.10 -18.39 1.58
C PHE A 69 -4.48 -17.09 2.30
N LEU A 70 -3.47 -16.25 2.59
CA LEU A 70 -3.69 -14.92 3.15
C LEU A 70 -3.23 -13.88 2.13
N ALA A 71 -4.16 -13.07 1.64
CA ALA A 71 -3.86 -11.80 0.98
C ALA A 71 -3.87 -10.68 2.04
N LEU A 72 -2.86 -9.81 2.01
CA LEU A 72 -2.73 -8.70 2.95
C LEU A 72 -2.60 -7.38 2.18
N GLN A 73 -3.45 -6.41 2.52
CA GLN A 73 -3.41 -5.05 2.00
C GLN A 73 -3.36 -4.06 3.17
N VAL A 74 -2.31 -3.24 3.21
CA VAL A 74 -2.07 -2.28 4.30
C VAL A 74 -2.05 -0.84 3.78
N GLY A 75 -2.83 0.03 4.39
CA GLY A 75 -2.84 1.48 4.12
C GLY A 75 -4.12 2.18 4.61
N SER A 76 -3.99 3.43 5.09
CA SER A 76 -5.08 4.20 5.71
C SER A 76 -5.91 5.06 4.73
N ASP A 77 -6.06 4.60 3.48
CA ASP A 77 -6.90 5.24 2.46
C ASP A 77 -7.31 4.16 1.45
N PHE A 78 -8.34 3.41 1.82
CA PHE A 78 -8.75 2.18 1.17
C PHE A 78 -9.14 2.39 -0.30
N SER A 79 -9.82 3.50 -0.59
CA SER A 79 -10.23 3.84 -1.96
C SER A 79 -9.02 4.10 -2.85
N ARG A 80 -8.11 4.99 -2.43
CA ARG A 80 -6.89 5.29 -3.20
C ARG A 80 -5.95 4.10 -3.30
N LYS A 81 -5.98 3.20 -2.31
CA LYS A 81 -5.19 1.96 -2.29
C LYS A 81 -5.85 0.81 -3.06
N GLY A 82 -7.07 0.99 -3.56
CA GLY A 82 -7.75 0.02 -4.42
C GLY A 82 -8.26 -1.22 -3.69
N VAL A 83 -8.79 -1.07 -2.47
CA VAL A 83 -9.37 -2.19 -1.70
C VAL A 83 -10.55 -2.83 -2.43
N ASP A 84 -11.35 -2.03 -3.11
CA ASP A 84 -12.42 -2.49 -4.01
C ASP A 84 -11.92 -3.50 -5.04
N ARG A 85 -10.78 -3.21 -5.68
CA ARG A 85 -10.17 -4.08 -6.71
C ARG A 85 -9.67 -5.39 -6.11
N SER A 86 -9.10 -5.35 -4.90
CA SER A 86 -8.69 -6.56 -4.19
C SER A 86 -9.87 -7.46 -3.84
N ILE A 87 -11.00 -6.89 -3.41
CA ILE A 87 -12.22 -7.63 -3.11
C ILE A 87 -12.78 -8.28 -4.39
N VAL A 88 -12.84 -7.53 -5.49
CA VAL A 88 -13.26 -8.07 -6.80
C VAL A 88 -12.34 -9.21 -7.26
N ALA A 89 -11.03 -9.06 -7.09
CA ALA A 89 -10.06 -10.11 -7.44
C ALA A 89 -10.23 -11.38 -6.59
N LEU A 90 -10.48 -11.23 -5.28
CA LEU A 90 -10.76 -12.36 -4.40
C LEU A 90 -12.05 -13.08 -4.82
N ALA A 91 -13.09 -12.33 -5.14
CA ALA A 91 -14.38 -12.88 -5.56
C ALA A 91 -14.31 -13.66 -6.88
N ALA A 92 -13.38 -13.28 -7.77
CA ALA A 92 -13.15 -13.90 -9.08
C ALA A 92 -12.30 -15.19 -9.04
N LEU A 93 -11.77 -15.57 -7.87
CA LEU A 93 -11.02 -16.83 -7.74
C LEU A 93 -11.93 -18.05 -7.98
N PRO A 94 -11.38 -19.17 -8.51
CA PRO A 94 -12.08 -20.44 -8.52
C PRO A 94 -12.57 -20.82 -7.12
N GLU A 95 -13.78 -21.37 -7.01
CA GLU A 95 -14.48 -21.58 -5.74
C GLU A 95 -13.61 -22.31 -4.68
N GLU A 96 -12.93 -23.38 -5.07
CA GLU A 96 -12.06 -24.18 -4.20
C GLU A 96 -10.85 -23.39 -3.65
N ILE A 97 -10.39 -22.39 -4.38
CA ILE A 97 -9.30 -21.50 -3.94
C ILE A 97 -9.90 -20.37 -3.09
N ARG A 98 -11.02 -19.80 -3.53
CA ARG A 98 -11.71 -18.70 -2.86
C ARG A 98 -12.09 -19.08 -1.43
N LYS A 99 -12.68 -20.26 -1.21
CA LYS A 99 -13.05 -20.77 0.12
C LYS A 99 -11.88 -20.86 1.10
N ARG A 100 -10.66 -21.02 0.59
CA ARG A 100 -9.43 -21.11 1.38
C ARG A 100 -8.62 -19.81 1.40
N THR A 101 -9.14 -18.72 0.84
CA THR A 101 -8.42 -17.45 0.76
C THR A 101 -9.07 -16.40 1.66
N ARG A 102 -8.28 -15.74 2.49
CA ARG A 102 -8.71 -14.62 3.33
C ARG A 102 -7.99 -13.35 2.89
N LEU A 103 -8.71 -12.23 2.83
CA LEU A 103 -8.16 -10.91 2.60
C LEU A 103 -8.17 -10.10 3.90
N PHE A 104 -7.00 -9.69 4.37
CA PHE A 104 -6.86 -8.74 5.47
C PHE A 104 -6.64 -7.34 4.89
N VAL A 105 -7.54 -6.42 5.22
CA VAL A 105 -7.42 -4.99 4.90
C VAL A 105 -7.14 -4.25 6.20
N VAL A 106 -5.96 -3.63 6.32
CA VAL A 106 -5.50 -3.00 7.57
C VAL A 106 -5.15 -1.54 7.33
N GLY A 107 -5.79 -0.63 8.05
CA GLY A 107 -5.52 0.80 7.97
C GLY A 107 -6.51 1.60 8.79
N GLN A 108 -6.22 2.89 8.96
CA GLN A 108 -7.09 3.83 9.66
C GLN A 108 -8.02 4.53 8.65
N ASP A 109 -9.02 3.81 8.16
CA ASP A 109 -10.03 4.33 7.22
C ASP A 109 -11.38 3.62 7.45
N GLU A 110 -12.45 4.12 6.84
CA GLU A 110 -13.83 3.67 7.02
C GLU A 110 -14.13 2.40 6.18
N PRO A 111 -14.43 1.24 6.81
CA PRO A 111 -14.61 -0.02 6.08
C PRO A 111 -16.01 -0.18 5.46
N ARG A 112 -17.02 0.60 5.86
CA ARG A 112 -18.44 0.38 5.51
C ARG A 112 -18.70 0.05 4.04
N THR A 113 -18.19 0.86 3.11
CA THR A 113 -18.40 0.67 1.67
C THR A 113 -17.75 -0.62 1.14
N PHE A 114 -16.58 -0.97 1.66
CA PHE A 114 -15.84 -2.16 1.24
C PHE A 114 -16.42 -3.43 1.83
N ALA A 115 -16.93 -3.39 3.07
CA ALA A 115 -17.70 -4.48 3.66
C ALA A 115 -18.96 -4.78 2.85
N ALA A 116 -19.73 -3.76 2.48
CA ALA A 116 -20.90 -3.92 1.62
C ALA A 116 -20.56 -4.50 0.24
N LEU A 117 -19.41 -4.12 -0.33
CA LEU A 117 -18.94 -4.70 -1.59
C LEU A 117 -18.57 -6.18 -1.44
N ALA A 118 -17.89 -6.55 -0.35
CA ALA A 118 -17.55 -7.94 -0.07
C ALA A 118 -18.82 -8.79 0.07
N GLU A 119 -19.79 -8.35 0.88
CA GLU A 119 -21.08 -9.03 1.03
C GLU A 119 -21.81 -9.21 -0.31
N LYS A 120 -21.75 -8.21 -1.19
CA LYS A 120 -22.37 -8.27 -2.52
C LYS A 120 -21.72 -9.33 -3.43
N LEU A 121 -20.43 -9.60 -3.29
CA LEU A 121 -19.67 -10.47 -4.19
C LEU A 121 -19.52 -11.91 -3.67
N GLY A 122 -20.03 -12.19 -2.47
CA GLY A 122 -20.05 -13.52 -1.84
C GLY A 122 -18.75 -13.89 -1.15
#